data_AF-A0A248VZG2-F1
#
_entry.id   AF-A0A248VZG2-F1
#
_cell.length_a   1.000
_cell.length_b   1.000
_cell.length_c   1.000
_cell.angle_alpha   90.00
_cell.angle_beta   90.00
_cell.angle_gamma   90.00
#
_symmetry.space_group_name_H-M   'P 1'
#
loop_
_entity.id
_entity.type
_entity.pdbx_description
1 polymer ?
#
loop_
_entity_poly.entity_id
_entity_poly.type
_entity_poly.pdbx_seq_one_letter_code
_entity_poly.pdbx_strand_id
1 'polypeptide(L)'
;MTHHDFLRQLAMMLRDLPQGTVADLNDCMVAYWNGYSVAFAFLCERGTGAVDEEFDLDDYVWEDWRPAFESWVADPVFSSRPEVKQWLMDAPPHEAGV
;
A
#
# COMPACT_ATOMS: atom_id res chain seq x y z
N MET A 1 13.96 -11.83 3.36
CA MET A 1 13.77 -10.84 2.27
C MET A 1 14.32 -9.48 2.73
N THR A 2 14.89 -8.66 1.84
CA THR A 2 15.30 -7.29 2.20
C THR A 2 14.15 -6.30 1.99
N HIS A 3 14.19 -5.14 2.66
CA HIS A 3 13.19 -4.09 2.51
C HIS A 3 13.04 -3.66 1.03
N HIS A 4 14.15 -3.45 0.34
CA HIS A 4 14.16 -3.07 -1.07
C HIS A 4 13.56 -4.16 -1.98
N ASP A 5 13.87 -5.44 -1.74
CA ASP A 5 13.31 -6.54 -2.52
C ASP A 5 11.79 -6.64 -2.36
N PHE A 6 11.28 -6.40 -1.14
CA PHE A 6 9.85 -6.37 -0.86
C PHE A 6 9.16 -5.23 -1.59
N LEU A 7 9.65 -3.99 -1.45
CA LEU A 7 9.09 -2.83 -2.15
C LEU A 7 9.05 -3.05 -3.66
N ARG A 8 10.13 -3.62 -4.23
CA ARG A 8 10.21 -3.93 -5.65
C ARG A 8 9.17 -4.96 -6.08
N GLN A 9 9.00 -6.04 -5.32
CA GLN A 9 7.98 -7.06 -5.61
C GLN A 9 6.57 -6.48 -5.52
N LEU A 10 6.30 -5.71 -4.47
CA LEU A 10 5.00 -5.11 -4.23
C LEU A 10 4.64 -4.10 -5.34
N ALA A 11 5.61 -3.29 -5.75
CA ALA A 11 5.45 -2.36 -6.87
C ALA A 11 5.13 -3.09 -8.17
N MET A 12 5.83 -4.20 -8.48
CA MET A 12 5.54 -5.00 -9.68
C MET A 12 4.14 -5.60 -9.63
N MET A 13 3.71 -6.15 -8.50
CA MET A 13 2.38 -6.74 -8.35
C MET A 13 1.27 -5.68 -8.50
N LEU A 14 1.36 -4.58 -7.76
CA LEU A 14 0.31 -3.54 -7.76
C LEU A 14 0.26 -2.76 -9.07
N ARG A 15 1.38 -2.58 -9.77
CA ARG A 15 1.42 -1.87 -11.05
C ARG A 15 0.63 -2.59 -12.15
N ASP A 16 0.59 -3.92 -12.11
CA ASP A 16 -0.18 -4.74 -13.07
C ASP A 16 -1.68 -4.82 -12.69
N LEU A 17 -2.06 -4.35 -11.50
CA LEU A 17 -3.43 -4.37 -11.00
C LEU A 17 -4.18 -3.07 -11.35
N PRO A 18 -5.53 -3.13 -11.45
CA PRO A 18 -6.33 -1.95 -11.74
C PRO A 18 -6.21 -0.89 -10.62
N GLN A 19 -6.36 0.37 -11.00
CA GLN A 19 -6.38 1.48 -10.03
C GLN A 19 -7.47 1.28 -8.97
N GLY A 20 -7.10 1.54 -7.71
CA GLY A 20 -7.94 1.27 -6.55
C GLY A 20 -7.78 -0.13 -5.97
N THR A 21 -6.90 -0.96 -6.53
CA THR A 21 -6.50 -2.20 -5.86
C THR A 21 -5.43 -1.91 -4.81
N VAL A 22 -5.63 -2.50 -3.64
CA VAL A 22 -4.70 -2.46 -2.51
C VAL A 22 -4.24 -3.87 -2.18
N ALA A 23 -3.00 -4.00 -1.71
CA ALA A 23 -2.43 -5.16 -1.07
C ALA A 23 -2.76 -5.10 0.42
N ASP A 24 -3.47 -6.11 0.92
CA ASP A 24 -3.83 -6.22 2.33
C ASP A 24 -2.69 -6.90 3.09
N LEU A 25 -1.71 -6.12 3.55
CA LEU A 25 -0.48 -6.63 4.16
C LEU A 25 -0.75 -7.34 5.49
N ASN A 26 -1.68 -6.79 6.27
CA ASN A 26 -2.20 -7.37 7.52
C ASN A 26 -3.58 -6.75 7.83
N ASP A 27 -4.15 -7.08 8.99
CA ASP A 27 -5.48 -6.60 9.40
C ASP A 27 -5.58 -5.07 9.58
N CYS A 28 -4.45 -4.38 9.72
CA CYS A 28 -4.37 -2.96 10.03
C CYS A 28 -3.61 -2.12 8.99
N MET A 29 -3.00 -2.75 7.98
CA MET A 29 -2.09 -2.09 7.02
C MET A 29 -2.39 -2.55 5.61
N VAL A 30 -2.42 -1.58 4.71
CA VAL A 30 -2.52 -1.81 3.27
C VAL A 30 -1.42 -1.08 2.53
N ALA A 31 -1.14 -1.54 1.32
CA ALA A 31 -0.30 -0.83 0.39
C ALA A 31 -0.96 -0.74 -0.99
N TYR A 32 -0.75 0.35 -1.70
CA TYR A 32 -1.39 0.56 -2.99
C TYR A 32 -0.47 1.32 -3.95
N TRP A 33 -0.74 1.17 -5.25
CA TRP A 33 0.03 1.88 -6.27
C TRP A 33 -0.57 3.26 -6.50
N ASN A 34 0.21 4.31 -6.23
CA ASN A 34 -0.25 5.69 -6.38
C ASN A 34 -0.06 6.27 -7.79
N GLY A 35 0.45 5.47 -8.74
CA GLY A 35 0.83 5.92 -10.08
C GLY A 35 2.33 6.07 -10.29
N TYR A 36 3.09 6.33 -9.22
CA TYR A 36 4.54 6.59 -9.25
C TYR A 36 5.33 5.62 -8.37
N SER A 37 4.80 5.31 -7.18
CA SER A 37 5.42 4.46 -6.17
C SER A 37 4.35 3.68 -5.39
N VAL A 38 4.81 2.76 -4.55
CA VAL A 38 3.97 2.12 -3.54
C VAL A 38 3.77 3.11 -2.40
N ALA A 39 2.52 3.36 -2.03
CA ALA A 39 2.13 4.06 -0.81
C ALA A 39 1.65 3.04 0.22
N PHE A 40 2.03 3.21 1.48
CA PHE A 40 1.56 2.40 2.60
C PHE A 40 0.59 3.22 3.43
N ALA A 41 -0.44 2.58 3.95
CA ALA A 41 -1.43 3.26 4.77
C ALA A 41 -2.03 2.32 5.82
N PHE A 42 -2.40 2.91 6.96
CA PHE A 42 -3.13 2.24 8.01
C PHE A 42 -4.62 2.15 7.67
N LEU A 43 -5.25 1.09 8.16
CA LEU A 43 -6.70 0.93 8.13
C LEU A 43 -7.33 1.50 9.39
N CYS A 44 -8.51 2.07 9.22
CA CYS A 44 -9.29 2.61 10.31
C CYS A 44 -9.63 1.52 11.33
N GLU A 45 -9.21 1.72 12.58
CA GLU A 45 -9.42 0.79 13.71
C GLU A 45 -10.91 0.53 14.00
N ARG A 46 -11.81 1.35 13.45
CA ARG A 46 -13.27 1.21 13.58
C ARG A 46 -13.85 0.01 12.81
N GLY A 47 -13.00 -0.79 12.15
CA GLY A 47 -13.42 -1.99 11.41
C GLY A 47 -14.20 -1.67 10.13
N THR A 48 -14.16 -0.43 9.67
CA THR A 48 -14.75 -0.03 8.39
C THR A 48 -13.93 -0.55 7.22
N GLY A 49 -12.66 -0.90 7.46
CA GLY A 49 -11.71 -1.16 6.37
C GLY A 49 -11.56 0.07 5.49
N ALA A 50 -11.69 1.28 6.02
CA ALA A 50 -11.32 2.48 5.30
C ALA A 50 -9.81 2.69 5.47
N VAL A 51 -9.14 3.17 4.42
CA VAL A 51 -7.78 3.70 4.59
C VAL A 51 -7.85 4.97 5.44
N ASP A 52 -6.94 5.12 6.40
CA ASP A 52 -6.96 6.19 7.41
C ASP A 52 -5.78 7.16 7.23
N GLU A 53 -4.55 6.68 7.41
CA GLU A 53 -3.34 7.51 7.35
C GLU A 53 -2.23 6.83 6.54
N GLU A 54 -1.63 7.57 5.60
CA GLU A 54 -0.44 7.12 4.85
C GLU A 54 0.81 7.25 5.71
N PHE A 55 1.72 6.27 5.62
CA PHE A 55 2.98 6.28 6.34
C PHE A 55 4.15 5.83 5.44
N ASP A 56 5.35 6.27 5.79
CA ASP A 56 6.57 5.79 5.17
C ASP A 56 7.01 4.49 5.83
N LEU A 57 7.23 3.45 5.03
CA LEU A 57 7.82 2.22 5.50
C LEU A 57 9.34 2.41 5.61
N ASP A 58 9.81 2.95 6.72
CA ASP A 58 11.23 3.09 7.02
C ASP A 58 11.84 1.80 7.64
N ASP A 59 13.17 1.77 7.78
CA ASP A 59 13.88 0.57 8.26
C ASP A 59 13.41 0.11 9.65
N TYR A 60 13.00 1.05 10.51
CA TYR A 60 12.51 0.71 11.85
C TYR A 60 11.16 -0.01 11.78
N VAL A 61 10.20 0.52 11.01
CA VAL A 61 8.90 -0.14 10.79
C VAL A 61 9.09 -1.46 10.06
N TRP A 62 9.99 -1.51 9.06
CA TRP A 62 10.31 -2.74 8.35
C TRP A 62 10.80 -3.84 9.29
N GLU A 63 11.71 -3.57 10.23
CA GLU A 63 12.23 -4.60 11.13
C GLU A 63 11.15 -5.24 12.01
N ASP A 64 10.16 -4.46 12.45
CA ASP A 64 9.03 -4.92 13.26
C ASP A 64 8.06 -5.79 12.46
N TRP A 65 7.75 -5.37 11.23
CA TRP A 65 6.72 -6.01 10.38
C TRP A 65 7.26 -7.00 9.35
N ARG A 66 8.58 -7.12 9.21
CA ARG A 66 9.25 -8.05 8.28
C ARG A 66 8.63 -9.45 8.28
N PRO A 67 8.41 -10.14 9.42
CA PRO A 67 7.83 -11.48 9.39
C PRO A 67 6.40 -11.51 8.82
N ALA A 68 5.59 -10.47 9.08
CA ALA A 68 4.24 -10.38 8.53
C ALA A 68 4.28 -10.16 7.01
N PHE A 69 5.16 -9.26 6.54
CA PHE A 69 5.33 -9.01 5.11
C PHE A 69 5.90 -10.21 4.36
N GLU A 70 6.85 -10.94 4.95
CA GLU A 70 7.38 -12.18 4.39
C GLU A 70 6.29 -13.26 4.28
N SER A 71 5.42 -13.37 5.29
CA SER A 71 4.25 -14.27 5.24
C SER A 71 3.25 -13.84 4.15
N TRP A 72 2.98 -12.54 4.01
CA TRP A 72 2.08 -12.02 2.99
C TRP A 72 2.61 -12.27 1.57
N VAL A 73 3.92 -12.11 1.32
CA VAL A 73 4.48 -12.41 0.00
C VAL A 73 4.33 -13.89 -0.40
N ALA A 74 4.27 -14.81 0.57
CA ALA A 74 4.01 -16.22 0.31
C ALA A 74 2.54 -16.50 -0.09
N ASP A 75 1.59 -15.70 0.39
CA ASP A 75 0.16 -15.79 0.07
C ASP A 75 -0.44 -14.38 -0.08
N PRO A 76 -0.17 -13.70 -1.22
CA PRO A 76 -0.50 -12.28 -1.38
C PRO A 76 -2.01 -12.09 -1.55
N VAL A 77 -2.57 -11.28 -0.65
CA VAL A 77 -3.99 -10.92 -0.65
C VAL A 77 -4.17 -9.50 -1.17
N PHE A 78 -5.09 -9.34 -2.13
CA PHE A 78 -5.44 -8.05 -2.70
C PHE A 78 -6.95 -7.83 -2.63
N SER A 79 -7.33 -6.58 -2.37
CA SER A 79 -8.73 -6.14 -2.35
C SER A 79 -8.91 -4.87 -3.18
N SER A 80 -10.11 -4.66 -3.70
CA SER A 80 -10.45 -3.41 -4.40
C SER A 80 -11.12 -2.44 -3.43
N ARG A 81 -10.58 -1.23 -3.32
CA ARG A 81 -11.10 -0.16 -2.45
C ARG A 81 -11.47 1.06 -3.29
N PRO A 82 -12.77 1.37 -3.43
CA PRO A 82 -13.21 2.49 -4.25
C PRO A 82 -12.78 3.84 -3.67
N GLU A 83 -12.59 3.97 -2.36
CA GLU A 83 -12.09 5.23 -1.79
C GLU A 83 -10.67 5.56 -2.25
N VAL A 84 -9.78 4.56 -2.30
CA VAL A 84 -8.41 4.73 -2.79
C VAL A 84 -8.43 5.12 -4.27
N LYS A 85 -9.30 4.48 -5.06
CA LYS A 85 -9.49 4.85 -6.46
C LYS A 85 -9.90 6.32 -6.60
N GLN A 86 -10.83 6.77 -5.76
CA GLN A 86 -11.33 8.14 -5.79
C GLN A 86 -10.23 9.12 -5.38
N TRP A 87 -9.43 8.84 -4.35
CA TRP A 87 -8.29 9.67 -3.97
C TRP A 87 -7.26 9.78 -5.09
N LEU A 88 -6.95 8.68 -5.78
CA LEU A 88 -6.05 8.70 -6.94
C LEU A 88 -6.58 9.52 -8.12
N MET A 89 -7.90 9.69 -8.22
CA MET A 89 -8.54 10.53 -9.24
C MET A 89 -8.64 12.00 -8.82
N ASP A 90 -8.89 12.25 -7.54
CA ASP A 90 -9.02 13.59 -6.94
C ASP A 90 -7.65 14.22 -6.65
N ALA A 91 -6.59 13.42 -6.52
CA ALA A 91 -5.23 13.91 -6.37
C ALA A 91 -4.88 14.79 -7.59
N PRO A 92 -4.54 16.07 -7.38
CA PRO A 92 -4.16 16.93 -8.49
C PRO A 92 -2.97 16.28 -9.22
N PRO A 93 -2.90 16.35 -10.57
CA PRO A 93 -1.69 15.94 -11.27
C PRO A 93 -0.53 16.70 -10.64
N HIS A 94 0.54 15.98 -10.32
CA HIS A 94 1.71 16.48 -9.60
C HIS A 94 2.54 17.46 -10.48
N GLU A 95 1.91 18.56 -10.91
CA GLU A 95 2.45 19.68 -11.68
C GLU A 95 1.90 21.03 -11.19
N ALA A 96 1.23 21.10 -10.04
CA ALA A 96 0.82 22.36 -9.42
C ALA A 96 1.83 22.81 -8.36
N GLY A 97 3.03 23.15 -8.81
CA GLY A 97 4.10 23.68 -7.96
C GLY A 97 5.18 24.36 -8.78
N VAL A 98 4.79 25.37 -9.57
CA VAL A 98 5.72 26.35 -10.19
C VAL A 98 5.78 27.63 -9.37
#